data_AF-A0A2L0A955-F1
#
_entry.id   AF-A0A2L0A955-F1
#
_cell.length_a   1.000
_cell.length_b   1.000
_cell.length_c   1.000
_cell.angle_alpha   90.00
_cell.angle_beta   90.00
_cell.angle_gamma   90.00
#
_symmetry.space_group_name_H-M   'P 1'
#
loop_
_entity.id
_entity.type
_entity.pdbx_description
1 polymer ?
#
loop_
_entity_poly.entity_id
_entity_poly.type
_entity_poly.pdbx_seq_one_letter_code
_entity_poly.pdbx_strand_id
1 'polypeptide(L)'
;MADDTDTRISPTLHPGIAGEIADYDDETRPLLGQTETAVDAAFKALQSIHNAKEGAALNPSLNPFEQLVAVDDHANKVMSKVYGSWSRAVDALNNNVTAMEKDLYAPVESKASRAMATEIRQHFAGLETDGKRMGALRKAIEAGDETTATAVLGAPSYLSGLSEELHAEYLRDWHNAQRPVEAKKIRAMRAAADMLNNRYQLLTKAVEKAVGVHEEYHEDRQGRRTLARTWTAGEIRNRVKASNERFAVPV
;
A
#
# COMPACT_ATOMS: atom_id res chain seq x y z
N MET A 1 11.91 14.60 13.82
CA MET A 1 12.32 14.98 12.44
C MET A 1 11.66 16.32 12.18
N ALA A 2 12.42 17.33 11.80
CA ALA A 2 11.87 18.68 11.58
C ALA A 2 10.85 18.63 10.43
N ASP A 3 9.72 19.29 10.67
CA ASP A 3 8.53 19.35 9.83
C ASP A 3 8.82 20.23 8.60
N ASP A 4 9.58 19.72 7.63
CA ASP A 4 9.83 20.41 6.36
C ASP A 4 8.60 20.21 5.46
N THR A 5 7.54 20.96 5.74
CA THR A 5 6.31 20.94 4.94
C THR A 5 6.49 21.73 3.66
N ASP A 6 6.78 21.05 2.56
CA ASP A 6 6.72 21.63 1.21
C ASP A 6 5.27 21.73 0.73
N THR A 7 4.71 22.94 0.72
CA THR A 7 3.32 23.22 0.35
C THR A 7 2.99 22.94 -1.12
N ARG A 8 4.01 22.72 -1.96
CA ARG A 8 3.85 22.32 -3.37
C ARG A 8 3.43 20.85 -3.49
N ILE A 9 3.73 20.04 -2.47
CA ILE A 9 3.45 18.61 -2.40
C ILE A 9 2.15 18.39 -1.61
N SER A 10 1.32 17.44 -2.07
CA SER A 10 0.09 17.10 -1.37
C SER A 10 0.40 16.65 0.07
N PRO A 11 -0.32 17.14 1.09
CA PRO A 11 -0.20 16.64 2.45
C PRO A 11 -0.35 15.14 2.53
N THR A 12 -1.20 14.53 1.68
CA THR A 12 -1.46 13.08 1.60
C THR A 12 -0.26 12.23 1.16
N LEU A 13 0.84 12.85 0.73
CA LEU A 13 2.11 12.20 0.38
C LEU A 13 3.22 12.51 1.40
N HIS A 14 2.90 13.20 2.50
CA HIS A 14 3.85 13.54 3.55
C HIS A 14 4.31 12.29 4.32
N PRO A 15 5.59 12.20 4.75
CA PRO A 15 6.12 11.05 5.47
C PRO A 15 5.42 10.78 6.81
N GLY A 16 4.92 11.84 7.46
CA GLY A 16 4.20 11.76 8.73
C GLY A 16 2.93 10.89 8.68
N ILE A 17 2.44 10.58 7.48
CA ILE A 17 1.21 9.81 7.33
C ILE A 17 1.41 8.31 7.57
N ALA A 18 2.64 7.81 7.63
CA ALA A 18 2.84 6.45 8.14
C ALA A 18 2.21 6.25 9.53
N GLY A 19 2.10 7.33 10.34
CA GLY A 19 1.40 7.31 11.62
C GLY A 19 -0.13 7.21 11.55
N GLU A 20 -0.75 7.34 10.37
CA GLU A 20 -2.19 7.13 10.17
C GLU A 20 -2.53 5.66 9.84
N ILE A 21 -1.52 4.79 9.71
CA ILE A 21 -1.74 3.36 9.46
C ILE A 21 -2.48 2.77 10.67
N ALA A 22 -3.52 1.97 10.39
CA ALA A 22 -4.25 1.27 11.45
C ALA A 22 -3.30 0.36 12.26
N ASP A 23 -3.48 0.34 13.58
CA ASP A 23 -2.61 -0.39 14.52
C ASP A 23 -1.13 0.06 14.49
N TYR A 24 -0.81 1.29 14.05
CA TYR A 24 0.53 1.86 14.12
C TYR A 24 0.89 2.27 15.56
N ASP A 25 1.81 1.52 16.18
CA ASP A 25 2.37 1.81 17.51
C ASP A 25 3.76 1.18 17.68
N ASP A 26 4.32 1.24 18.88
CA ASP A 26 5.68 0.76 19.18
C ASP A 26 5.91 -0.73 18.85
N GLU A 27 4.84 -1.55 18.82
CA GLU A 27 4.96 -2.98 18.51
C GLU A 27 4.96 -3.27 17.01
N THR A 28 4.25 -2.47 16.22
CA THR A 28 4.06 -2.69 14.77
C THR A 28 4.99 -1.82 13.94
N ARG A 29 5.37 -0.64 14.43
CA ARG A 29 6.25 0.31 13.75
C ARG A 29 7.55 -0.30 13.21
N PRO A 30 8.28 -1.18 13.94
CA PRO A 30 9.49 -1.81 13.40
C PRO A 30 9.24 -2.63 12.12
N LEU A 31 8.03 -3.15 11.93
CA LEU A 31 7.63 -3.90 10.74
C LEU A 31 7.32 -2.98 9.54
N LEU A 32 7.06 -1.70 9.81
CA LEU A 32 6.62 -0.71 8.83
C LEU A 32 7.75 0.24 8.39
N GLY A 33 9.00 0.01 8.83
CA GLY A 33 10.13 0.88 8.49
C GLY A 33 10.39 1.01 6.98
N GLN A 34 10.13 -0.04 6.20
CA GLN A 34 10.23 0.04 4.73
C GLN A 34 9.14 0.94 4.12
N THR A 35 7.95 0.95 4.72
CA THR A 35 6.85 1.84 4.34
C THR A 35 7.23 3.30 4.58
N GLU A 36 7.74 3.61 5.77
CA GLU A 36 8.21 4.96 6.13
C GLU A 36 9.30 5.44 5.15
N THR A 37 10.27 4.56 4.88
CA THR A 37 11.37 4.87 3.95
C THR A 37 10.88 5.12 2.53
N ALA A 38 9.91 4.34 2.04
CA ALA A 38 9.36 4.50 0.70
C ALA A 38 8.59 5.83 0.55
N VAL A 39 7.79 6.21 1.55
CA VAL A 39 7.05 7.48 1.54
C VAL A 39 8.00 8.67 1.67
N ASP A 40 9.01 8.60 2.55
CA ASP A 40 10.04 9.64 2.69
C ASP A 40 10.85 9.84 1.39
N ALA A 41 11.26 8.74 0.75
CA ALA A 41 11.96 8.80 -0.53
C ALA A 41 11.11 9.43 -1.63
N ALA A 42 9.81 9.12 -1.68
CA ALA A 42 8.88 9.71 -2.64
C ALA A 42 8.69 11.21 -2.41
N PHE A 43 8.53 11.63 -1.15
CA PHE A 43 8.41 13.04 -0.77
C PHE A 43 9.65 13.84 -1.18
N LYS A 44 10.85 13.34 -0.83
CA LYS A 44 12.13 13.97 -1.18
C LYS A 44 12.36 14.02 -2.69
N ALA A 45 11.92 12.99 -3.43
CA ALA A 45 12.01 13.00 -4.89
C ALA A 45 11.11 14.07 -5.51
N LEU A 46 9.87 14.22 -5.03
CA LEU A 46 8.98 15.30 -5.47
C LEU A 46 9.55 16.69 -5.16
N GLN A 47 10.08 16.89 -3.96
CA GLN A 47 10.76 18.14 -3.58
C GLN A 47 11.93 18.42 -4.53
N SER A 48 12.72 17.40 -4.85
CA SER A 48 13.84 17.51 -5.79
C SER A 48 13.38 17.87 -7.21
N ILE A 49 12.23 17.36 -7.68
CA ILE A 49 11.67 17.72 -9.00
C ILE A 49 11.24 19.19 -9.01
N HIS A 50 10.56 19.66 -7.96
CA HIS A 50 10.19 21.07 -7.85
C HIS A 50 11.42 21.99 -7.83
N ASN A 51 12.45 21.63 -7.06
CA ASN A 51 13.70 22.39 -7.02
C ASN A 51 14.44 22.37 -8.37
N ALA A 52 14.42 21.24 -9.09
CA ALA A 52 14.99 21.15 -10.43
C ALA A 52 14.25 22.05 -11.43
N LYS A 53 12.92 22.16 -11.30
CA LYS A 53 12.11 23.07 -12.11
C LYS A 53 12.43 24.54 -11.88
N GLU A 54 12.57 24.93 -10.62
CA GLU A 54 13.00 26.28 -10.25
C GLU A 54 14.41 26.57 -10.76
N GLY A 55 15.34 25.62 -10.59
CA GLY A 55 16.71 25.74 -11.09
C GLY A 55 16.79 25.84 -12.62
N ALA A 56 15.99 25.07 -13.35
CA ALA A 56 15.92 25.13 -14.81
C ALA A 56 15.41 26.49 -15.30
N ALA A 57 14.40 27.06 -14.63
CA ALA A 57 13.85 28.38 -14.96
C ALA A 57 14.87 29.52 -14.77
N LEU A 58 15.81 29.37 -13.84
CA LEU A 58 16.87 30.34 -13.58
C LEU A 58 18.07 30.20 -14.54
N ASN A 59 18.15 29.13 -15.32
CA ASN A 59 19.28 28.90 -16.20
C ASN A 59 19.12 29.70 -17.52
N PRO A 60 19.95 30.73 -17.78
CA PRO A 60 19.82 31.53 -18.99
C PRO A 60 20.18 30.78 -20.27
N SER A 61 20.83 29.61 -20.17
CA SER A 61 21.20 28.80 -21.33
C SER A 61 20.09 27.87 -21.80
N LEU A 62 18.99 27.72 -21.04
CA LEU A 62 17.91 26.80 -21.37
C LEU A 62 16.69 27.56 -21.87
N ASN A 63 16.24 27.21 -23.08
CA ASN A 63 14.94 27.67 -23.55
C ASN A 63 13.79 26.91 -22.85
N PRO A 64 12.53 27.38 -22.93
CA PRO A 64 11.42 26.76 -22.21
C PRO A 64 11.17 25.27 -22.52
N PHE A 65 11.46 24.83 -23.75
CA PHE A 65 11.35 23.41 -24.12
C PHE A 65 12.47 22.57 -23.51
N GLU A 66 13.70 23.09 -23.52
CA GLU A 66 14.86 22.44 -22.89
C GLU A 66 14.71 22.36 -21.37
N GLN A 67 14.16 23.40 -20.73
CA GLN A 67 13.82 23.36 -19.30
C GLN A 67 12.85 22.22 -18.98
N LEU A 68 11.77 22.07 -19.78
CA LEU A 68 10.80 21.00 -19.58
C LEU A 68 11.44 19.61 -19.73
N VAL A 69 12.26 19.40 -20.76
CA VAL A 69 12.96 18.11 -20.96
C VAL A 69 13.96 17.85 -19.83
N ALA A 70 14.72 18.85 -19.39
CA ALA A 70 15.69 18.69 -18.30
C ALA A 70 15.03 18.32 -16.97
N VAL A 71 13.90 18.94 -16.65
CA VAL A 71 13.11 18.62 -15.43
C VAL A 71 12.55 17.20 -15.51
N ASP A 72 12.02 16.82 -16.68
CA ASP A 72 11.47 15.47 -16.88
C ASP A 72 12.56 14.38 -16.82
N ASP A 73 13.74 14.62 -17.40
CA ASP A 73 14.88 13.70 -17.30
C ASP A 73 15.33 13.50 -15.84
N HIS A 74 15.36 14.60 -15.07
CA HIS A 74 15.62 14.53 -13.64
C HIS A 74 14.53 13.74 -12.90
N ALA A 75 13.26 14.00 -13.22
CA ALA A 75 12.12 13.29 -12.64
C ALA A 75 12.19 11.78 -12.92
N ASN A 76 12.42 11.37 -14.16
CA ASN A 76 12.58 9.96 -14.54
C ASN A 76 13.72 9.29 -13.75
N LYS A 77 14.86 9.99 -13.63
CA LYS A 77 16.03 9.49 -12.91
C LYS A 77 15.74 9.27 -11.42
N VAL A 78 15.13 10.23 -10.74
CA VAL A 78 14.85 10.09 -9.29
C VAL A 78 13.69 9.13 -9.04
N MET A 79 12.62 9.19 -9.86
CA MET A 79 11.42 8.40 -9.64
C MET A 79 11.58 6.93 -9.99
N SER A 80 12.45 6.56 -10.94
CA SER A 80 12.73 5.14 -11.24
C SER A 80 13.16 4.35 -9.99
N LYS A 81 13.99 4.96 -9.15
CA LYS A 81 14.42 4.37 -7.87
C LYS A 81 13.29 4.32 -6.85
N VAL A 82 12.50 5.39 -6.76
CA VAL A 82 11.35 5.51 -5.85
C VAL A 82 10.29 4.46 -6.16
N TYR A 83 9.88 4.33 -7.43
CA TYR A 83 8.91 3.31 -7.85
C TYR A 83 9.42 1.90 -7.55
N GLY A 84 10.71 1.64 -7.80
CA GLY A 84 11.34 0.37 -7.46
C GLY A 84 11.34 0.08 -5.95
N SER A 85 11.63 1.08 -5.09
CA SER A 85 11.56 0.90 -3.63
C SER A 85 10.13 0.75 -3.13
N TRP A 86 9.18 1.46 -3.74
CA TRP A 86 7.77 1.42 -3.39
C TRP A 86 7.18 0.02 -3.64
N SER A 87 7.39 -0.52 -4.85
CA SER A 87 6.98 -1.88 -5.20
C SER A 87 7.58 -2.90 -4.23
N ARG A 88 8.90 -2.81 -3.96
CA ARG A 88 9.58 -3.71 -3.04
C ARG A 88 9.02 -3.65 -1.62
N ALA A 89 8.62 -2.48 -1.14
CA ALA A 89 7.99 -2.34 0.18
C ALA A 89 6.63 -3.04 0.22
N VAL A 90 5.79 -2.87 -0.81
CA VAL A 90 4.50 -3.57 -0.92
C VAL A 90 4.71 -5.09 -0.96
N ASP A 91 5.64 -5.56 -1.80
CA ASP A 91 5.95 -6.99 -1.93
C ASP A 91 6.44 -7.59 -0.60
N ALA A 92 7.31 -6.87 0.12
CA ALA A 92 7.80 -7.30 1.42
C ALA A 92 6.67 -7.41 2.46
N LEU A 93 5.76 -6.43 2.52
CA LEU A 93 4.59 -6.48 3.41
C LEU A 93 3.69 -7.67 3.09
N ASN A 94 3.37 -7.89 1.81
CA ASN A 94 2.49 -8.99 1.37
C ASN A 94 3.11 -10.37 1.66
N ASN A 95 4.42 -10.51 1.45
CA ASN A 95 5.14 -11.74 1.77
C ASN A 95 5.14 -12.01 3.27
N ASN A 96 5.40 -10.99 4.10
CA ASN A 96 5.37 -11.11 5.56
C ASN A 96 3.96 -11.44 6.07
N VAL A 97 2.92 -10.79 5.52
CA VAL A 97 1.51 -11.12 5.83
C VAL A 97 1.24 -12.58 5.51
N THR A 98 1.59 -13.05 4.33
CA THR A 98 1.35 -14.44 3.91
C THR A 98 2.06 -15.45 4.82
N ALA A 99 3.32 -15.18 5.18
CA ALA A 99 4.09 -16.02 6.10
C ALA A 99 3.47 -16.05 7.49
N MET A 100 3.14 -14.89 8.06
CA MET A 100 2.54 -14.80 9.39
C MET A 100 1.12 -15.38 9.43
N GLU A 101 0.33 -15.24 8.37
CA GLU A 101 -1.01 -15.84 8.29
C GLU A 101 -0.96 -17.36 8.22
N LYS A 102 0.01 -17.92 7.49
CA LYS A 102 0.23 -19.37 7.46
C LYS A 102 0.54 -19.91 8.86
N ASP A 103 1.34 -19.19 9.63
CA ASP A 103 1.70 -19.58 10.99
C ASP A 103 0.59 -19.31 12.01
N LEU A 104 -0.20 -18.23 11.80
CA LEU A 104 -1.28 -17.85 12.69
C LEU A 104 -2.48 -18.79 12.55
N TYR A 105 -2.84 -19.17 11.33
CA TYR A 105 -4.03 -19.98 11.03
C TYR A 105 -3.72 -21.45 10.78
N ALA A 106 -2.61 -21.95 11.35
CA ALA A 106 -2.28 -23.37 11.33
C ALA A 106 -3.35 -24.20 12.07
N PRO A 107 -3.66 -25.44 11.63
CA PRO A 107 -4.65 -26.28 12.28
C PRO A 107 -4.42 -26.43 13.79
N VAL A 108 -5.49 -26.40 14.58
CA VAL A 108 -5.42 -26.61 16.04
C VAL A 108 -5.68 -28.05 16.43
N GLU A 109 -4.98 -28.52 17.46
CA GLU A 109 -5.25 -29.81 18.08
C GLU A 109 -6.17 -29.63 19.31
N SER A 110 -7.07 -30.59 19.51
CA SER A 110 -7.97 -30.61 20.66
C SER A 110 -7.19 -30.79 21.97
N LYS A 111 -7.32 -29.84 22.89
CA LYS A 111 -6.78 -29.94 24.26
C LYS A 111 -7.62 -30.81 25.20
N ALA A 112 -8.87 -31.07 24.84
CA ALA A 112 -9.73 -32.01 25.56
C ALA A 112 -9.27 -33.46 25.37
N SER A 113 -9.48 -34.30 26.40
CA SER A 113 -9.30 -35.76 26.26
C SER A 113 -10.21 -36.31 25.16
N ARG A 114 -9.83 -37.41 24.50
CA ARG A 114 -10.61 -37.94 23.34
C ARG A 114 -12.09 -38.18 23.67
N ALA A 115 -12.39 -38.68 24.87
CA ALA A 115 -13.76 -38.90 25.33
C ALA A 115 -14.51 -37.58 25.50
N MET A 116 -13.93 -36.62 26.23
CA MET A 116 -14.52 -35.30 26.46
C MET A 116 -14.70 -34.51 25.16
N ALA A 117 -13.72 -34.55 24.26
CA ALA A 117 -13.80 -33.91 22.96
C ALA A 117 -14.97 -34.47 22.12
N THR A 118 -15.26 -35.76 22.26
CA THR A 118 -16.39 -36.40 21.56
C THR A 118 -17.72 -35.90 22.13
N GLU A 119 -17.85 -35.82 23.46
CA GLU A 119 -19.04 -35.31 24.13
C GLU A 119 -19.29 -33.83 23.81
N ILE A 120 -18.25 -32.99 23.81
CA ILE A 120 -18.33 -31.58 23.43
C ILE A 120 -18.85 -31.44 21.99
N ARG A 121 -18.28 -32.17 21.03
CA ARG A 121 -18.72 -32.10 19.63
C ARG A 121 -20.17 -32.55 19.46
N GLN A 122 -20.56 -33.64 20.12
CA GLN A 122 -21.95 -34.12 20.10
C GLN A 122 -22.90 -33.10 20.70
N HIS A 123 -22.52 -32.42 21.78
CA HIS A 123 -23.29 -31.32 22.35
C HIS A 123 -23.48 -30.20 21.31
N PHE A 124 -22.41 -29.74 20.66
CA PHE A 124 -22.48 -28.70 19.63
C PHE A 124 -23.31 -29.12 18.41
N ALA A 125 -23.18 -30.36 17.95
CA ALA A 125 -23.98 -30.91 16.85
C ALA A 125 -25.48 -30.95 17.19
N GLY A 126 -25.82 -31.22 18.46
CA GLY A 126 -27.20 -31.24 18.97
C GLY A 126 -27.81 -29.86 19.22
N LEU A 127 -27.01 -28.78 19.27
CA LEU A 127 -27.53 -27.42 19.40
C LEU A 127 -28.29 -26.99 18.13
N GLU A 128 -29.35 -26.21 18.30
CA GLU A 128 -30.09 -25.61 17.19
C GLU A 128 -29.19 -24.73 16.30
N THR A 129 -29.40 -24.81 14.98
CA THR A 129 -28.71 -24.03 13.96
C THR A 129 -29.05 -22.53 13.98
N ASP A 130 -30.14 -22.14 14.67
CA ASP A 130 -30.67 -20.77 14.75
C ASP A 130 -29.81 -19.85 15.65
N GLY A 131 -28.50 -19.79 15.39
CA GLY A 131 -27.55 -18.92 16.07
C GLY A 131 -27.07 -19.39 17.45
N LYS A 132 -27.77 -20.31 18.14
CA LYS A 132 -27.37 -20.81 19.46
C LYS A 132 -26.01 -21.52 19.45
N ARG A 133 -25.77 -22.41 18.47
CA ARG A 133 -24.48 -23.09 18.30
C ARG A 133 -23.33 -22.09 18.07
N MET A 134 -23.55 -21.13 17.19
CA MET A 134 -22.59 -20.10 16.79
C MET A 134 -22.29 -19.16 17.96
N GLY A 135 -23.32 -18.75 18.70
CA GLY A 135 -23.19 -17.95 19.91
C GLY A 135 -22.45 -18.69 21.04
N ALA A 136 -22.68 -20.00 21.21
CA ALA A 136 -21.96 -20.80 22.18
C ALA A 136 -20.45 -20.91 21.82
N LEU A 137 -20.13 -21.14 20.55
CA LEU A 137 -18.76 -21.21 20.08
C LEU A 137 -18.04 -19.87 20.23
N ARG A 138 -18.69 -18.77 19.83
CA ARG A 138 -18.16 -17.41 19.99
C ARG A 138 -17.86 -17.10 21.45
N LYS A 139 -18.77 -17.42 22.37
CA LYS A 139 -18.54 -17.26 23.82
C LYS A 139 -17.35 -18.08 24.31
N ALA A 140 -17.18 -19.32 23.84
CA ALA A 140 -16.04 -20.16 24.22
C ALA A 140 -14.72 -19.53 23.73
N ILE A 141 -14.69 -18.98 22.51
CA ILE A 141 -13.53 -18.27 21.95
C ILE A 141 -13.22 -17.01 22.77
N GLU A 142 -14.23 -16.15 23.02
CA GLU A 142 -14.09 -14.91 23.77
C GLU A 142 -13.65 -15.14 25.22
N ALA A 143 -14.12 -16.23 25.85
CA ALA A 143 -13.74 -16.63 27.19
C ALA A 143 -12.34 -17.29 27.26
N GLY A 144 -11.72 -17.58 26.11
CA GLY A 144 -10.46 -18.33 26.06
C GLY A 144 -10.61 -19.79 26.53
N ASP A 145 -11.80 -20.39 26.42
CA ASP A 145 -12.01 -21.79 26.75
C ASP A 145 -11.39 -22.69 25.68
N GLU A 146 -10.09 -22.95 25.83
CA GLU A 146 -9.34 -23.76 24.88
C GLU A 146 -9.86 -25.19 24.81
N THR A 147 -10.40 -25.73 25.89
CA THR A 147 -10.89 -27.13 25.94
C THR A 147 -12.08 -27.28 25.00
N THR A 148 -13.05 -26.37 25.12
CA THR A 148 -14.26 -26.39 24.28
C THR A 148 -13.95 -25.93 22.85
N ALA A 149 -13.26 -24.81 22.68
CA ALA A 149 -13.00 -24.24 21.36
C ALA A 149 -12.15 -25.18 20.49
N THR A 150 -11.05 -25.74 21.02
CA THR A 150 -10.18 -26.64 20.24
C THR A 150 -10.80 -28.03 20.06
N ALA A 151 -11.68 -28.47 20.96
CA ALA A 151 -12.45 -29.70 20.73
C ALA A 151 -13.35 -29.55 19.49
N VAL A 152 -14.01 -28.41 19.33
CA VAL A 152 -14.89 -28.11 18.19
C VAL A 152 -14.11 -27.82 16.90
N LEU A 153 -13.07 -26.97 16.98
CA LEU A 153 -12.33 -26.43 15.83
C LEU A 153 -11.13 -27.28 15.38
N GLY A 154 -10.67 -28.20 16.24
CA GLY A 154 -9.56 -29.11 15.94
C GLY A 154 -9.98 -30.43 15.32
N ALA A 155 -11.23 -30.53 14.86
CA ALA A 155 -11.79 -31.73 14.25
C ALA A 155 -12.62 -31.38 13.01
N PRO A 156 -12.95 -32.36 12.15
CA PRO A 156 -13.78 -32.11 10.98
C PRO A 156 -15.10 -31.39 11.32
N SER A 157 -15.42 -30.34 10.56
CA SER A 157 -16.54 -29.41 10.80
C SER A 157 -17.89 -30.12 11.02
N TYR A 158 -18.15 -31.17 10.24
CA TYR A 158 -19.39 -31.94 10.29
C TYR A 158 -19.63 -32.64 11.64
N LEU A 159 -18.58 -32.94 12.43
CA LEU A 159 -18.73 -33.59 13.73
C LEU A 159 -19.36 -32.67 14.79
N SER A 160 -19.23 -31.36 14.59
CA SER A 160 -19.82 -30.32 15.44
C SER A 160 -21.04 -29.65 14.79
N GLY A 161 -21.48 -30.17 13.63
CA GLY A 161 -22.57 -29.60 12.84
C GLY A 161 -22.22 -28.27 12.15
N LEU A 162 -20.95 -27.91 11.99
CA LEU A 162 -20.54 -26.68 11.30
C LEU A 162 -20.40 -26.92 9.79
N SER A 163 -20.68 -25.89 8.99
CA SER A 163 -20.21 -25.88 7.59
C SER A 163 -18.69 -25.66 7.56
N GLU A 164 -18.05 -26.02 6.45
CA GLU A 164 -16.60 -25.83 6.30
C GLU A 164 -16.23 -24.34 6.33
N GLU A 165 -17.05 -23.47 5.73
CA GLU A 165 -16.84 -22.03 5.69
C GLU A 165 -16.92 -21.42 7.10
N LEU A 166 -17.97 -21.75 7.86
CA LEU A 166 -18.13 -21.28 9.24
C LEU A 166 -17.00 -21.82 10.13
N HIS A 167 -16.62 -23.08 9.95
CA HIS A 167 -15.51 -23.67 10.69
C HIS A 167 -14.21 -22.91 10.45
N ALA A 168 -13.90 -22.58 9.20
CA ALA A 168 -12.71 -21.79 8.85
C ALA A 168 -12.77 -20.37 9.44
N GLU A 169 -13.94 -19.72 9.43
CA GLU A 169 -14.14 -18.41 10.04
C GLU A 169 -13.89 -18.43 11.55
N TYR A 170 -14.51 -19.36 12.29
CA TYR A 170 -14.31 -19.46 13.74
C TYR A 170 -12.91 -19.92 14.12
N LEU A 171 -12.25 -20.72 13.28
CA LEU A 171 -10.84 -21.05 13.48
C LEU A 171 -9.97 -19.79 13.37
N ARG A 172 -10.23 -18.94 12.38
CA ARG A 172 -9.56 -17.63 12.27
C ARG A 172 -9.86 -16.74 13.48
N ASP A 173 -11.10 -16.67 13.95
CA ASP A 173 -11.46 -15.91 15.15
C ASP A 173 -10.75 -16.43 16.41
N TRP A 174 -10.67 -17.75 16.57
CA TRP A 174 -9.92 -18.39 17.64
C TRP A 174 -8.45 -17.98 17.64
N HIS A 175 -7.77 -18.10 16.50
CA HIS A 175 -6.37 -17.72 16.40
C HIS A 175 -6.14 -16.23 16.66
N ASN A 176 -7.03 -15.37 16.17
CA ASN A 176 -6.97 -13.94 16.44
C ASN A 176 -7.16 -13.61 17.92
N ALA A 177 -8.04 -14.33 18.62
CA ALA A 177 -8.25 -14.17 20.05
C ALA A 177 -7.07 -14.67 20.89
N GLN A 178 -6.45 -15.80 20.51
CA GLN A 178 -5.34 -16.40 21.25
C GLN A 178 -3.99 -15.71 21.00
N ARG A 179 -3.80 -15.11 19.82
CA ARG A 179 -2.56 -14.46 19.39
C ARG A 179 -2.83 -13.03 18.91
N PRO A 180 -3.33 -12.15 19.80
CA PRO A 180 -3.82 -10.82 19.42
C PRO A 180 -2.70 -9.93 18.89
N VAL A 181 -1.46 -10.10 19.38
CA VAL A 181 -0.29 -9.33 18.94
C VAL A 181 0.09 -9.68 17.50
N GLU A 182 0.13 -10.96 17.14
CA GLU A 182 0.42 -11.38 15.77
C GLU A 182 -0.69 -11.00 14.80
N ALA A 183 -1.95 -11.14 15.22
CA ALA A 183 -3.10 -10.67 14.45
C ALA A 183 -3.03 -9.15 14.19
N LYS A 184 -2.66 -8.36 15.21
CA LYS A 184 -2.44 -6.92 15.10
C LYS A 184 -1.33 -6.59 14.12
N LYS A 185 -0.18 -7.28 14.19
CA LYS A 185 0.92 -7.11 13.23
C LYS A 185 0.49 -7.37 11.79
N ILE A 186 -0.29 -8.42 11.54
CA ILE A 186 -0.84 -8.72 10.21
C ILE A 186 -1.75 -7.58 9.72
N ARG A 187 -2.66 -7.08 10.58
CA ARG A 187 -3.55 -5.96 10.22
C ARG A 187 -2.78 -4.69 9.89
N ALA A 188 -1.78 -4.34 10.69
CA ALA A 188 -0.93 -3.17 10.46
C ALA A 188 -0.19 -3.27 9.11
N MET A 189 0.40 -4.43 8.79
CA MET A 189 1.08 -4.64 7.52
C MET A 189 0.13 -4.60 6.31
N ARG A 190 -1.08 -5.19 6.43
CA ARG A 190 -2.12 -5.09 5.39
C ARG A 190 -2.53 -3.64 5.16
N ALA A 191 -2.82 -2.89 6.22
CA ALA A 191 -3.17 -1.48 6.14
C ALA A 191 -2.05 -0.64 5.50
N ALA A 192 -0.79 -0.95 5.81
CA ALA A 192 0.37 -0.29 5.19
C ALA A 192 0.47 -0.59 3.68
N ALA A 193 0.26 -1.85 3.27
CA ALA A 193 0.28 -2.23 1.87
C ALA A 193 -0.84 -1.55 1.08
N ASP A 194 -2.05 -1.52 1.64
CA ASP A 194 -3.20 -0.83 1.05
C ASP A 194 -2.96 0.68 0.94
N MET A 195 -2.38 1.30 1.97
CA MET A 195 -2.00 2.71 1.94
C MET A 195 -1.01 2.99 0.79
N LEU A 196 0.03 2.18 0.63
CA LEU A 196 1.02 2.33 -0.43
C LEU A 196 0.38 2.14 -1.81
N ASN A 197 -0.50 1.17 -1.99
CA ASN A 197 -1.20 0.94 -3.26
C ASN A 197 -2.12 2.10 -3.63
N ASN A 198 -2.92 2.58 -2.68
CA ASN A 198 -3.83 3.71 -2.89
C ASN A 198 -3.08 5.00 -3.26
N ARG A 199 -1.89 5.21 -2.67
CA ARG A 199 -1.11 6.43 -2.88
C ARG A 199 -0.23 6.38 -4.12
N TYR A 200 0.05 5.22 -4.67
CA TYR A 200 0.83 5.10 -5.89
C TYR A 200 0.23 5.95 -7.04
N GLN A 201 -1.09 5.96 -7.19
CA GLN A 201 -1.77 6.79 -8.19
C GLN A 201 -1.68 8.30 -7.90
N LEU A 202 -1.62 8.69 -6.62
CA LEU A 202 -1.44 10.09 -6.24
C LEU A 202 -0.01 10.54 -6.50
N LEU A 203 0.96 9.66 -6.26
CA LEU A 203 2.37 9.90 -6.52
C LEU A 203 2.62 10.12 -8.02
N THR A 204 2.10 9.27 -8.90
CA THR A 204 2.28 9.44 -10.35
C THR A 204 1.69 10.76 -10.84
N LYS A 205 0.49 11.12 -10.40
CA LYS A 205 -0.14 12.42 -10.69
C LYS A 205 0.65 13.60 -10.14
N ALA A 206 1.23 13.47 -8.95
CA ALA A 206 2.06 14.51 -8.35
C ALA A 206 3.35 14.72 -9.15
N VAL A 207 3.98 13.66 -9.65
CA VAL A 207 5.15 13.75 -10.55
C VAL A 207 4.78 14.46 -11.85
N GLU A 208 3.68 14.05 -12.49
CA GLU A 208 3.19 14.69 -13.72
C GLU A 208 2.94 16.20 -13.52
N LYS A 209 2.32 16.58 -12.40
CA LYS A 209 2.09 17.98 -12.03
C LYS A 209 3.40 18.72 -11.75
N ALA A 210 4.35 18.08 -11.07
CA ALA A 210 5.63 18.68 -10.71
C ALA A 210 6.47 18.99 -11.96
N VAL A 211 6.57 18.03 -12.89
CA VAL A 211 7.19 18.24 -14.22
C VAL A 211 6.41 19.32 -14.97
N GLY A 212 5.10 19.14 -15.09
CA GLY A 212 4.19 20.04 -15.79
C GLY A 212 4.32 19.95 -17.30
N VAL A 213 3.89 21.02 -17.97
CA VAL A 213 3.82 21.13 -19.43
C VAL A 213 4.27 22.52 -19.86
N HIS A 214 4.63 22.66 -21.13
CA HIS A 214 4.90 23.96 -21.73
C HIS A 214 3.69 24.42 -22.54
N GLU A 215 3.18 25.60 -22.23
CA GLU A 215 2.02 26.19 -22.88
C GLU A 215 2.44 27.25 -23.89
N GLU A 216 2.11 27.02 -25.14
CA GLU A 216 2.31 27.93 -26.25
C GLU A 216 1.04 28.75 -26.45
N TYR A 217 1.20 30.08 -26.39
CA TYR A 217 0.10 31.03 -26.52
C TYR A 217 0.21 31.77 -27.86
N HIS A 218 -0.92 31.99 -28.52
CA HIS A 218 -1.02 32.86 -29.69
C HIS A 218 -1.80 34.12 -29.34
N GLU A 219 -1.46 35.22 -29.99
CA GLU A 219 -2.17 36.48 -29.83
C GLU A 219 -3.25 36.59 -30.93
N ASP A 220 -4.50 36.80 -30.52
CA ASP A 220 -5.60 37.03 -31.46
C ASP A 220 -5.53 38.44 -32.07
N ARG A 221 -6.35 38.71 -33.10
CA ARG A 221 -6.44 40.04 -33.74
C ARG A 221 -6.86 41.17 -32.78
N GLN A 222 -7.31 40.85 -31.56
CA GLN A 222 -7.72 41.79 -30.52
C GLN A 222 -6.69 41.91 -29.40
N GLY A 223 -5.49 41.33 -29.54
CA GLY A 223 -4.42 41.39 -28.55
C GLY A 223 -4.60 40.43 -27.36
N ARG A 224 -5.57 39.50 -27.41
CA ARG A 224 -5.79 38.51 -26.34
C ARG A 224 -4.93 37.28 -26.58
N ARG A 225 -4.21 36.87 -25.54
CA ARG A 225 -3.42 35.64 -25.53
C ARG A 225 -4.35 34.45 -25.33
N THR A 226 -4.49 33.60 -26.34
CA THR A 226 -5.22 32.34 -26.24
C THR A 226 -4.23 31.18 -26.23
N LEU A 227 -4.50 30.15 -25.41
CA LEU A 227 -3.70 28.93 -25.40
C LEU A 227 -3.84 28.25 -26.76
N ALA A 228 -2.74 28.14 -27.49
CA ALA A 228 -2.72 27.52 -28.80
C ALA A 228 -2.38 26.03 -28.71
N ARG A 229 -1.41 25.69 -27.85
CA ARG A 229 -0.97 24.31 -27.69
C ARG A 229 -0.31 24.08 -26.34
N THR A 230 -0.48 22.86 -25.83
CA THR A 230 0.29 22.34 -24.70
C THR A 230 1.28 21.31 -25.20
N TRP A 231 2.51 21.39 -24.72
CA TRP A 231 3.62 20.49 -25.06
C TRP A 231 4.04 19.70 -23.83
N THR A 232 4.12 18.38 -23.99
CA THR A 232 4.70 17.47 -23.01
C THR A 232 6.18 17.23 -23.30
N ALA A 233 6.95 16.84 -22.28
CA ALA A 233 8.37 16.47 -22.45
C ALA A 233 8.55 15.34 -23.48
N GLY A 234 7.63 14.37 -23.50
CA GLY A 234 7.64 13.27 -24.46
C GLY A 234 7.46 13.73 -25.91
N GLU A 235 6.53 14.64 -26.17
CA GLU A 235 6.34 15.22 -27.51
C GLU A 235 7.58 16.00 -27.98
N ILE A 236 8.19 16.76 -27.07
CA ILE A 236 9.43 17.52 -27.37
C ILE A 236 10.55 16.54 -27.70
N ARG A 237 10.77 15.50 -26.90
CA ARG A 237 11.79 14.46 -27.16
C ARG A 237 11.58 13.79 -28.52
N ASN A 238 10.34 13.46 -28.88
CA ASN A 238 10.03 12.88 -30.19
C ASN A 238 10.36 13.84 -31.34
N ARG A 239 10.08 15.14 -31.17
CA ARG A 239 10.41 16.16 -32.18
C ARG A 239 11.91 16.38 -32.31
N VAL A 240 12.63 16.41 -31.19
CA VAL A 240 14.10 16.49 -31.17
C VAL A 240 14.71 15.27 -31.86
N LYS A 241 14.21 14.07 -31.57
CA LYS A 241 14.65 12.83 -32.25
C LYS A 241 14.43 12.91 -33.76
N ALA A 242 13.23 13.27 -34.22
CA ALA A 242 12.92 13.41 -35.64
C ALA A 242 13.77 14.52 -36.33
N SER A 243 14.13 15.57 -35.60
CA SER A 243 15.07 16.59 -36.08
C SER A 243 16.49 16.02 -36.22
N ASN A 244 16.98 15.33 -35.20
CA ASN A 244 18.32 14.74 -35.17
C ASN A 244 18.53 13.67 -36.25
N GLU A 245 17.48 12.91 -36.59
CA GLU A 245 17.50 11.95 -37.71
C GLU A 245 17.85 12.63 -39.05
N ARG A 246 17.50 13.91 -39.24
CA ARG A 246 17.87 14.67 -40.44
C ARG A 246 19.32 15.14 -40.46
N PHE A 247 19.96 15.19 -39.29
CA PHE A 247 21.37 15.53 -39.12
C PHE A 247 22.26 14.28 -39.02
N ALA A 248 21.68 13.08 -39.01
CA ALA A 248 22.44 11.85 -38.98
C ALA A 248 23.23 11.70 -40.30
N VAL A 249 24.56 11.67 -40.19
CA VAL A 249 25.43 11.39 -41.33
C VAL A 249 25.24 9.91 -41.72
N PRO A 250 24.95 9.59 -42.99
CA PRO A 250 24.86 8.20 -43.43
C PRO A 250 26.21 7.51 -43.20
N VAL A 251 26.16 6.41 -42.45
CA VAL A 251 27.30 5.50 -42.23
C VAL A 251 27.45 4.57 -43.44
#